data_AF-A0A015I585-F1
#
_entry.id   AF-A0A015I585-F1
#
_cell.length_a   1.000
_cell.length_b   1.000
_cell.length_c   1.000
_cell.angle_alpha   90.00
_cell.angle_beta   90.00
_cell.angle_gamma   90.00
#
_symmetry.space_group_name_H-M   'P 1'
#
loop_
_entity.id
_entity.type
_entity.pdbx_description
1 polymer ?
#
loop_
_entity_poly.entity_id
_entity_poly.type
_entity_poly.pdbx_seq_one_letter_code
_entity_poly.pdbx_strand_id
1 'polypeptide(L)'
;MPTFSGKEDEDVNDWIRQFEVAFTVSGRPEENIRQNKANIAITCLRKITLQWYNEEKEKVTANLVNWCDHNDNRNLKSKLINRFTREDVKRRKMIELTRIKQEINKSVKEYTRRFRLILRIATRGQALHEMYQVNYFIQGLELMLEYQVRRSSSTNLNDAVNIARREEEAKGKLLIKTIGLNIGQVG
;
A
#
# COMPACT_ATOMS: atom_id res chain seq x y z
N MET A 1 7.26 17.20 -5.39
CA MET A 1 7.80 15.84 -5.54
C MET A 1 7.35 14.97 -4.37
N PRO A 2 6.92 13.71 -4.58
CA PRO A 2 6.48 12.83 -3.49
C PRO A 2 7.67 12.41 -2.62
N THR A 3 7.48 12.40 -1.31
CA THR A 3 8.52 11.95 -0.36
C THR A 3 8.41 10.46 -0.07
N PHE A 4 9.53 9.83 0.32
CA PHE A 4 9.56 8.43 0.75
C PHE A 4 10.35 8.27 2.02
N SER A 5 9.70 7.73 3.06
CA SER A 5 10.30 7.57 4.38
C SER A 5 10.70 6.14 4.71
N GLY A 6 10.26 5.15 3.93
CA GLY A 6 10.53 3.72 4.13
C GLY A 6 9.64 3.07 5.19
N LYS A 7 8.47 3.66 5.46
CA LYS A 7 7.51 3.10 6.42
C LYS A 7 6.84 1.83 5.89
N GLU A 8 6.25 1.08 6.80
CA GLU A 8 5.54 -0.17 6.50
C GLU A 8 4.31 0.03 5.59
N ASP A 9 3.70 1.21 5.59
CA ASP A 9 2.58 1.60 4.73
C ASP A 9 3.02 2.28 3.42
N GLU A 10 4.31 2.36 3.15
CA GLU A 10 4.84 2.89 1.90
C GLU A 10 5.31 1.76 0.98
N ASP A 11 5.09 1.95 -0.32
CA ASP A 11 5.51 1.02 -1.37
C ASP A 11 6.54 1.72 -2.25
N VAL A 12 7.77 1.21 -2.26
CA VAL A 12 8.88 1.82 -3.01
C VAL A 12 8.60 1.86 -4.51
N ASN A 13 7.90 0.86 -5.08
CA ASN A 13 7.60 0.83 -6.50
C ASN A 13 6.53 1.86 -6.87
N ASP A 14 5.53 2.02 -5.99
CA ASP A 14 4.49 3.03 -6.14
C ASP A 14 5.08 4.44 -6.03
N TRP A 15 5.97 4.66 -5.06
CA TRP A 15 6.68 5.92 -4.91
C TRP A 15 7.58 6.21 -6.11
N ILE A 16 8.35 5.24 -6.61
CA ILE A 16 9.18 5.38 -7.83
C ILE A 16 8.31 5.82 -9.01
N ARG A 17 7.15 5.19 -9.22
CA ARG A 17 6.22 5.55 -10.30
C ARG A 17 5.73 7.00 -10.14
N GLN A 18 5.27 7.37 -8.95
CA GLN A 18 4.80 8.74 -8.67
C GLN A 18 5.91 9.78 -8.85
N PHE A 19 7.12 9.46 -8.40
CA PHE A 19 8.29 10.30 -8.53
C PHE A 19 8.69 10.49 -9.99
N GLU A 20 8.73 9.42 -10.79
CA GLU A 20 9.09 9.49 -12.21
C GLU A 20 8.09 10.33 -13.01
N VAL A 21 6.79 10.19 -12.73
CA VAL A 21 5.74 11.05 -13.33
C VAL A 21 5.95 12.51 -12.93
N ALA A 22 6.14 12.80 -11.65
CA ALA A 22 6.35 14.16 -11.16
C ALA A 22 7.63 14.79 -11.73
N PHE A 23 8.69 14.00 -11.92
CA PHE A 23 9.93 14.43 -12.56
C PHE A 23 9.68 14.83 -14.03
N THR A 24 8.99 14.00 -14.80
CA THR A 24 8.65 14.30 -16.20
C THR A 24 7.82 15.57 -16.33
N VAL A 25 6.79 15.73 -15.49
CA VAL A 25 5.93 16.93 -15.48
C VAL A 25 6.72 18.20 -15.15
N SER A 26 7.83 18.10 -14.42
CA SER A 26 8.65 19.27 -14.07
C SER A 26 9.43 19.87 -15.25
N GLY A 27 9.39 19.28 -16.44
CA GLY A 27 9.94 19.88 -17.67
C GLY A 27 11.45 20.08 -17.66
N ARG A 28 12.19 19.29 -16.87
CA ARG A 28 13.64 19.44 -16.71
C ARG A 28 14.40 18.95 -17.96
N PRO A 29 15.53 19.59 -18.30
CA PRO A 29 16.28 19.31 -19.53
C PRO A 29 16.84 17.89 -19.59
N GLU A 30 17.04 17.40 -20.82
CA GLU A 30 17.39 16.00 -21.12
C GLU A 30 18.87 15.65 -20.86
N GLU A 31 19.72 16.65 -20.72
CA GLU A 31 21.13 16.42 -20.44
C GLU A 31 21.32 15.77 -19.06
N ASN A 32 22.04 14.65 -19.01
CA ASN A 32 22.30 13.90 -17.79
C ASN A 32 21.04 13.50 -16.98
N ILE A 33 19.90 13.23 -17.65
CA ILE A 33 18.62 12.85 -17.01
C ILE A 33 18.79 11.84 -15.87
N ARG A 34 19.62 10.80 -16.06
CA ARG A 34 19.79 9.73 -15.05
C ARG A 34 20.39 10.26 -13.75
N GLN A 35 21.40 11.12 -13.84
CA GLN A 35 22.04 11.75 -12.69
C GLN A 35 21.11 12.77 -12.03
N ASN A 36 20.50 13.63 -12.85
CA ASN A 36 19.58 14.66 -12.39
C ASN A 36 18.39 14.02 -11.65
N LYS A 37 17.84 12.95 -12.21
CA LYS A 37 16.74 12.21 -11.57
C LYS A 37 17.18 11.55 -10.25
N ALA A 38 18.38 10.98 -10.18
CA ALA A 38 18.91 10.44 -8.92
C ALA A 38 19.08 11.53 -7.85
N ASN A 39 19.68 12.67 -8.20
CA ASN A 39 19.88 13.79 -7.29
C ASN A 39 18.56 14.32 -6.73
N ILE A 40 17.54 14.50 -7.58
CA ILE A 40 16.22 14.95 -7.13
C ILE A 40 15.53 13.87 -6.28
N ALA A 41 15.67 12.58 -6.62
CA ALA A 41 15.12 11.50 -5.81
C ALA A 41 15.70 11.49 -4.39
N ILE A 42 17.01 11.73 -4.25
CA ILE A 42 17.69 11.83 -2.94
C ILE A 42 17.05 12.91 -2.08
N THR A 43 16.73 14.08 -2.65
CA THR A 43 16.05 15.17 -1.93
C THR A 43 14.63 14.82 -1.46
N CYS A 44 14.06 13.73 -1.96
CA CYS A 44 12.74 13.24 -1.59
C CYS A 44 12.78 12.14 -0.51
N LEU A 45 13.95 11.63 -0.16
CA LEU A 45 14.11 10.63 0.88
C LEU A 45 13.98 11.24 2.27
N ARG A 46 13.36 10.52 3.20
CA ARG A 46 13.14 10.96 4.60
C ARG A 46 13.46 9.81 5.57
N LYS A 47 13.65 10.15 6.84
CA LYS A 47 13.73 9.20 7.97
C LYS A 47 14.68 8.02 7.68
N ILE A 48 14.21 6.78 7.88
CA ILE A 48 15.02 5.57 7.76
C ILE A 48 15.59 5.39 6.34
N THR A 49 14.88 5.83 5.30
CA THR A 49 15.42 5.77 3.93
C THR A 49 16.54 6.76 3.70
N LEU A 50 16.43 8.00 4.21
CA LEU A 50 17.51 8.98 4.10
C LEU A 50 18.74 8.56 4.91
N GLN A 51 18.53 8.03 6.12
CA GLN A 51 19.60 7.47 6.92
C GLN A 51 20.33 6.33 6.18
N TRP A 52 19.57 5.35 5.66
CA TRP A 52 20.14 4.26 4.88
C TRP A 52 20.91 4.76 3.65
N TYR A 53 20.39 5.75 2.93
CA TYR A 53 21.07 6.33 1.77
C TYR A 53 22.44 6.91 2.16
N ASN A 54 22.52 7.66 3.26
CA ASN A 54 23.77 8.24 3.74
C ASN A 54 24.78 7.13 4.10
N GLU A 55 24.34 6.09 4.81
CA GLU A 55 25.19 4.94 5.16
C GLU A 55 25.66 4.14 3.92
N GLU A 56 24.80 4.00 2.91
CA GLU A 56 25.09 3.26 1.68
C GLU A 56 26.04 4.05 0.77
N LYS A 57 25.90 5.38 0.72
CA LYS A 57 26.77 6.28 -0.04
C LYS A 57 28.22 6.18 0.43
N GLU A 58 28.46 6.14 1.74
CA GLU A 58 29.81 6.00 2.30
C GLU A 58 30.47 4.65 1.95
N LYS A 59 29.67 3.61 1.70
CA LYS A 59 30.18 2.27 1.32
C LYS A 59 30.50 2.13 -0.16
N VAL A 60 29.83 2.89 -1.02
CA VAL A 60 29.96 2.77 -2.47
C VAL A 60 30.89 3.87 -2.99
N THR A 61 32.16 3.52 -3.22
CA THR A 61 33.20 4.42 -3.77
C THR A 61 32.84 5.10 -5.09
N ALA A 62 31.87 4.57 -5.83
CA ALA A 62 31.48 5.06 -7.14
C ALA A 62 30.38 6.14 -7.16
N ASN A 63 29.93 6.61 -5.98
CA ASN A 63 28.75 7.47 -5.79
C ASN A 63 27.43 6.84 -6.30
N LEU A 64 26.33 7.01 -5.57
CA LEU A 64 25.00 6.50 -5.97
C LEU A 64 24.35 7.43 -7.01
N VAL A 65 24.94 7.45 -8.20
CA VAL A 65 24.74 8.52 -9.18
C VAL A 65 23.64 8.27 -10.19
N ASN A 66 23.26 7.01 -10.42
CA ASN A 66 22.46 6.67 -11.59
C ASN A 66 21.02 6.31 -11.23
N TRP A 67 20.05 6.99 -11.83
CA TRP A 67 18.67 6.52 -11.84
C TRP A 67 18.46 5.48 -12.94
N CYS A 68 18.75 4.22 -12.62
CA CYS A 68 18.61 3.08 -13.52
C CYS A 68 18.16 1.84 -12.74
N ASP A 69 17.41 0.96 -13.39
CA ASP A 69 16.89 -0.30 -12.84
C ASP A 69 17.83 -1.50 -13.05
N HIS A 70 18.88 -1.35 -13.87
CA HIS A 70 19.88 -2.38 -14.06
C HIS A 70 20.63 -2.65 -12.74
N ASN A 71 21.04 -3.91 -12.54
CA ASN A 71 21.72 -4.33 -11.31
C ASN A 71 23.19 -3.90 -11.31
N ASP A 72 23.43 -2.60 -11.13
CA ASP A 72 24.75 -1.99 -10.95
C ASP A 72 24.81 -1.32 -9.56
N ASN A 73 25.95 -1.43 -8.89
CA ASN A 73 26.19 -0.83 -7.59
C ASN A 73 26.07 0.71 -7.58
N ARG A 74 26.16 1.37 -8.74
CA ARG A 74 26.00 2.82 -8.89
C ARG A 74 24.54 3.26 -9.02
N ASN A 75 23.61 2.31 -9.17
CA ASN A 75 22.23 2.60 -9.49
C ASN A 75 21.37 2.77 -8.22
N LEU A 76 20.89 3.98 -7.98
CA LEU A 76 20.08 4.31 -6.81
C LEU A 76 18.70 3.61 -6.85
N LYS A 77 18.07 3.57 -8.03
CA LYS A 77 16.73 2.96 -8.20
C LYS A 77 16.76 1.46 -7.89
N SER A 78 17.71 0.70 -8.43
CA SER A 78 17.83 -0.74 -8.15
C SER A 78 18.15 -1.02 -6.68
N LYS A 79 19.02 -0.23 -6.04
CA LYS A 79 19.32 -0.38 -4.60
C LYS A 79 18.12 -0.06 -3.70
N LEU A 80 17.34 0.96 -4.02
CA LEU A 80 16.09 1.27 -3.30
C LEU A 80 15.09 0.12 -3.41
N ILE A 81 14.89 -0.43 -4.62
CA ILE A 81 14.04 -1.61 -4.83
C ILE A 81 14.58 -2.76 -3.97
N ASN A 82 15.84 -3.14 -4.15
CA ASN A 82 16.46 -4.26 -3.42
C ASN A 82 16.35 -4.11 -1.90
N ARG A 83 16.49 -2.90 -1.34
CA ARG A 83 16.37 -2.65 0.11
C ARG A 83 14.94 -2.85 0.62
N PHE A 84 13.94 -2.33 -0.10
CA PHE A 84 12.55 -2.27 0.37
C PHE A 84 11.65 -3.37 -0.20
N THR A 85 12.18 -4.20 -1.10
CA THR A 85 11.49 -5.39 -1.63
C THR A 85 12.23 -6.70 -1.31
N ARG A 86 12.98 -6.78 -0.21
CA ARG A 86 13.65 -8.03 0.21
C ARG A 86 12.66 -9.16 0.52
N GLU A 87 13.12 -10.41 0.52
CA GLU A 87 12.28 -11.58 0.86
C GLU A 87 11.77 -11.54 2.32
N ASP A 88 12.51 -10.98 3.26
CA ASP A 88 12.05 -10.81 4.65
C ASP A 88 10.91 -9.77 4.75
N VAL A 89 10.96 -8.70 3.95
CA VAL A 89 9.87 -7.72 3.85
C VAL A 89 8.64 -8.38 3.26
N LYS A 90 8.80 -9.15 2.18
CA LYS A 90 7.72 -9.93 1.56
C LYS A 90 7.07 -10.88 2.55
N ARG A 91 7.88 -11.66 3.29
CA ARG A 91 7.39 -12.60 4.30
C ARG A 91 6.63 -11.90 5.42
N ARG A 92 7.15 -10.80 5.95
CA ARG A 92 6.47 -9.99 6.97
C ARG A 92 5.13 -9.46 6.46
N LYS A 93 5.09 -8.91 5.25
CA LYS A 93 3.87 -8.37 4.63
C LYS A 93 2.84 -9.45 4.31
N MET A 94 3.28 -10.67 3.97
CA MET A 94 2.37 -11.81 3.82
C MET A 94 1.75 -12.25 5.16
N ILE A 95 2.53 -12.23 6.25
CA ILE A 95 1.99 -12.50 7.60
C ILE A 95 1.00 -11.39 7.98
N GLU A 96 1.32 -10.14 7.71
CA GLU A 96 0.42 -9.01 7.96
C GLU A 96 -0.88 -9.13 7.15
N LEU A 97 -0.80 -9.54 5.88
CA LEU A 97 -1.96 -9.74 5.00
C LEU A 97 -2.95 -10.78 5.56
N THR A 98 -2.46 -11.82 6.22
CA THR A 98 -3.32 -12.85 6.84
C THR A 98 -3.86 -12.44 8.21
N ARG A 99 -3.30 -11.40 8.82
CA ARG A 99 -3.64 -10.93 10.17
C ARG A 99 -4.38 -9.59 10.20
N ILE A 100 -4.39 -8.82 9.11
CA ILE A 100 -5.08 -7.55 9.04
C ILE A 100 -6.57 -7.75 9.35
N LYS A 101 -7.11 -6.87 10.20
CA LYS A 101 -8.52 -6.84 10.57
C LYS A 101 -9.09 -5.45 10.31
N GLN A 102 -10.40 -5.39 10.03
CA GLN A 102 -11.20 -4.20 10.17
C GLN A 102 -11.22 -3.85 11.67
N GLU A 103 -10.67 -2.70 12.00
CA GLU A 103 -10.66 -2.20 13.37
C GLU A 103 -12.09 -1.86 13.82
N ILE A 104 -12.34 -1.96 15.12
CA ILE A 104 -13.63 -1.61 15.72
C ILE A 104 -13.96 -0.16 15.36
N ASN A 105 -15.19 0.07 14.89
CA ASN A 105 -15.70 1.38 14.45
C ASN A 105 -14.96 2.00 13.26
N LYS A 106 -14.07 1.28 12.57
CA LYS A 106 -13.48 1.73 11.30
C LYS A 106 -14.29 1.23 10.11
N SER A 107 -14.40 2.08 9.10
CA SER A 107 -15.15 1.76 7.88
C SER A 107 -14.50 0.65 7.06
N VAL A 108 -15.33 -0.09 6.31
CA VAL A 108 -14.88 -1.02 5.27
C VAL A 108 -13.96 -0.31 4.29
N LYS A 109 -14.25 0.95 3.93
CA LYS A 109 -13.40 1.74 3.02
C LYS A 109 -11.97 1.89 3.51
N GLU A 110 -11.78 2.22 4.79
CA GLU A 110 -10.45 2.37 5.41
C GLU A 110 -9.74 1.03 5.49
N TYR A 111 -10.45 -0.03 5.91
CA TYR A 111 -9.93 -1.40 5.91
C TYR A 111 -9.49 -1.86 4.52
N THR A 112 -10.33 -1.71 3.49
CA THR A 112 -10.00 -2.06 2.10
C THR A 112 -8.77 -1.32 1.59
N ARG A 113 -8.61 -0.04 1.92
CA ARG A 113 -7.41 0.73 1.52
C ARG A 113 -6.14 0.10 2.10
N ARG A 114 -6.15 -0.23 3.39
CA ARG A 114 -5.02 -0.88 4.08
C ARG A 114 -4.76 -2.29 3.54
N PHE A 115 -5.82 -3.08 3.35
CA PHE A 115 -5.73 -4.43 2.79
C PHE A 115 -5.08 -4.42 1.40
N ARG A 116 -5.56 -3.58 0.48
CA ARG A 116 -5.01 -3.49 -0.89
C ARG A 116 -3.55 -3.04 -0.90
N LEU A 117 -3.18 -2.14 0.01
CA LEU A 117 -1.81 -1.68 0.15
C LEU A 117 -0.89 -2.82 0.60
N ILE A 118 -1.24 -3.54 1.67
CA ILE A 118 -0.46 -4.69 2.16
C ILE A 118 -0.39 -5.77 1.09
N LEU A 119 -1.51 -6.08 0.43
CA LEU A 119 -1.56 -7.05 -0.67
C LEU A 119 -0.58 -6.68 -1.79
N ARG A 120 -0.56 -5.41 -2.22
CA ARG A 120 0.35 -4.92 -3.26
C ARG A 120 1.81 -5.07 -2.86
N ILE A 121 2.15 -4.72 -1.62
CA ILE A 121 3.54 -4.83 -1.11
C ILE A 121 3.93 -6.31 -0.96
N ALA A 122 3.06 -7.14 -0.37
CA ALA A 122 3.29 -8.57 -0.14
C ALA A 122 3.49 -9.36 -1.44
N THR A 123 2.88 -8.89 -2.52
CA THR A 123 2.94 -9.55 -3.83
C THR A 123 3.90 -8.87 -4.81
N ARG A 124 4.46 -7.71 -4.45
CA ARG A 124 5.28 -6.87 -5.35
C ARG A 124 4.59 -6.57 -6.68
N GLY A 125 3.25 -6.44 -6.66
CA GLY A 125 2.44 -6.23 -7.85
C GLY A 125 2.13 -7.48 -8.67
N GLN A 126 2.61 -8.67 -8.28
CA GLN A 126 2.14 -9.93 -8.87
C GLN A 126 0.75 -10.27 -8.34
N ALA A 127 -0.17 -10.73 -9.18
CA ALA A 127 -1.49 -11.09 -8.68
C ALA A 127 -1.40 -12.36 -7.82
N LEU A 128 -1.78 -12.26 -6.54
CA LEU A 128 -2.13 -13.44 -5.76
C LEU A 128 -3.40 -14.06 -6.36
N HIS A 129 -3.56 -15.39 -6.32
CA HIS A 129 -4.77 -16.01 -6.84
C HIS A 129 -6.04 -15.42 -6.17
N GLU A 130 -7.09 -15.15 -6.96
CA GLU A 130 -8.28 -14.40 -6.51
C GLU A 130 -8.92 -15.03 -5.27
N MET A 131 -9.01 -16.36 -5.25
CA MET A 131 -9.49 -17.13 -4.09
C MET A 131 -8.79 -16.74 -2.79
N TYR A 132 -7.46 -16.58 -2.79
CA TYR A 132 -6.73 -16.20 -1.58
C TYR A 132 -6.94 -14.74 -1.22
N GLN A 133 -7.01 -13.84 -2.21
CA GLN A 133 -7.31 -12.43 -1.96
C GLN A 133 -8.68 -12.27 -1.29
N VAL A 134 -9.70 -12.96 -1.81
CA VAL A 134 -11.06 -12.99 -1.28
C VAL A 134 -11.07 -13.56 0.14
N ASN A 135 -10.46 -14.73 0.34
CA ASN A 135 -10.45 -15.39 1.64
C ASN A 135 -9.80 -14.54 2.73
N TYR A 136 -8.63 -13.94 2.45
CA TYR A 136 -7.96 -13.08 3.42
C TYR A 136 -8.73 -11.79 3.69
N PHE A 137 -9.32 -11.20 2.65
CA PHE A 137 -10.14 -9.99 2.83
C PHE A 137 -11.35 -10.27 3.73
N ILE A 138 -12.09 -11.34 3.46
CA ILE A 138 -13.29 -11.75 4.21
C ILE A 138 -12.95 -12.05 5.67
N GLN A 139 -11.89 -12.83 5.91
CA GLN A 139 -11.44 -13.16 7.27
C GLN A 139 -11.08 -11.91 8.09
N GLY A 140 -10.68 -10.82 7.45
CA GLY A 140 -10.34 -9.59 8.13
C GLY A 140 -11.55 -8.71 8.51
N LEU A 141 -12.74 -8.93 7.94
CA LEU A 141 -13.91 -8.07 8.18
C LEU A 141 -14.47 -8.19 9.60
N GLU A 142 -15.29 -7.22 10.00
CA GLU A 142 -16.16 -7.34 11.17
C GLU A 142 -17.08 -8.57 11.02
N LEU A 143 -17.31 -9.34 12.10
CA LEU A 143 -18.03 -10.62 12.09
C LEU A 143 -19.34 -10.63 11.28
N MET A 144 -20.17 -9.59 11.45
CA MET A 144 -21.44 -9.50 10.71
C MET A 144 -21.22 -9.34 9.20
N LEU A 145 -20.25 -8.51 8.80
CA LEU A 145 -19.92 -8.29 7.40
C LEU A 145 -19.21 -9.52 6.81
N GLU A 146 -18.32 -10.16 7.56
CA GLU A 146 -17.69 -11.42 7.17
C GLU A 146 -18.75 -12.45 6.77
N TYR A 147 -19.75 -12.67 7.63
CA TYR A 147 -20.81 -13.64 7.39
C TYR A 147 -21.59 -13.32 6.10
N GLN A 148 -22.00 -12.07 5.90
CA GLN A 148 -22.78 -11.67 4.73
C GLN A 148 -22.00 -11.79 3.43
N VAL A 149 -20.73 -11.38 3.44
CA VAL A 149 -19.87 -11.46 2.24
C VAL A 149 -19.58 -12.92 1.90
N ARG A 150 -19.31 -13.78 2.90
CA ARG A 150 -19.06 -15.21 2.70
C ARG A 150 -20.28 -15.92 2.10
N ARG A 151 -21.49 -15.58 2.57
CA ARG A 151 -22.75 -16.14 2.05
C ARG A 151 -23.05 -15.71 0.60
N SER A 152 -22.55 -14.55 0.18
CA SER A 152 -22.79 -13.98 -1.14
C SER A 152 -21.88 -14.53 -2.25
N SER A 153 -20.97 -15.45 -1.93
CA SER A 153 -20.09 -16.15 -2.90
C SER A 153 -19.34 -15.23 -3.86
N SER A 154 -18.54 -14.30 -3.33
CA SER A 154 -17.73 -13.38 -4.15
C SER A 154 -16.63 -14.10 -4.94
N THR A 155 -16.54 -13.82 -6.24
CA THR A 155 -15.54 -14.42 -7.14
C THR A 155 -14.16 -13.75 -7.09
N ASN A 156 -14.12 -12.43 -6.86
CA ASN A 156 -12.89 -11.67 -6.76
C ASN A 156 -12.93 -10.63 -5.63
N LEU A 157 -11.79 -10.00 -5.36
CA LEU A 157 -11.63 -9.03 -4.28
C LEU A 157 -12.56 -7.81 -4.43
N ASN A 158 -12.81 -7.34 -5.65
CA ASN A 158 -13.66 -6.17 -5.87
C ASN A 158 -15.13 -6.47 -5.56
N ASP A 159 -15.60 -7.67 -5.90
CA ASP A 159 -16.95 -8.11 -5.55
C ASP A 159 -17.11 -8.18 -4.03
N ALA A 160 -16.15 -8.79 -3.33
CA ALA A 160 -16.15 -8.89 -1.87
C ALA A 160 -16.19 -7.50 -1.21
N VAL A 161 -15.38 -6.55 -1.71
CA VAL A 161 -15.38 -5.15 -1.24
C VAL A 161 -16.72 -4.47 -1.48
N ASN A 162 -17.31 -4.65 -2.65
CA ASN A 162 -18.59 -4.03 -3.00
C ASN A 162 -19.74 -4.56 -2.15
N ILE A 163 -19.76 -5.87 -1.86
CA ILE A 163 -20.73 -6.48 -0.96
C ILE A 163 -20.52 -5.94 0.46
N ALA A 164 -19.29 -6.00 0.99
CA ALA A 164 -18.98 -5.51 2.34
C ALA A 164 -19.42 -4.05 2.55
N ARG A 165 -19.19 -3.17 1.58
CA ARG A 165 -19.60 -1.77 1.65
C ARG A 165 -21.12 -1.60 1.65
N ARG A 166 -21.84 -2.33 0.81
CA ARG A 166 -23.32 -2.29 0.78
C ARG A 166 -23.91 -2.75 2.11
N GLU A 167 -23.35 -3.82 2.69
CA GLU A 167 -23.80 -4.36 3.98
C GLU A 167 -23.49 -3.40 5.14
N GLU A 168 -22.32 -2.74 5.13
CA GLU A 168 -21.98 -1.68 6.09
C GLU A 168 -22.99 -0.52 6.02
N GLU A 169 -23.32 -0.05 4.82
CA GLU A 169 -24.32 1.00 4.61
C GLU A 169 -25.72 0.57 5.08
N ALA A 170 -26.13 -0.68 4.82
CA ALA A 170 -27.41 -1.23 5.26
C ALA A 170 -27.50 -1.33 6.79
N LYS A 171 -26.43 -1.81 7.45
CA LYS A 171 -26.31 -1.85 8.91
C LYS A 171 -26.42 -0.46 9.53
N GLY A 172 -25.71 0.52 8.96
CA GLY A 172 -25.78 1.92 9.41
C GLY A 172 -27.20 2.50 9.32
N LYS A 173 -27.90 2.28 8.21
CA LYS A 173 -29.30 2.71 8.04
C LYS A 173 -30.25 2.04 9.04
N LEU A 174 -30.05 0.75 9.33
CA LEU A 174 -30.87 0.03 10.30
C LEU A 174 -30.70 0.58 11.71
N LEU A 175 -29.46 0.87 12.12
CA LEU A 175 -29.18 1.48 13.43
C LEU A 175 -29.87 2.84 13.60
N ILE A 176 -29.83 3.69 12.57
CA ILE A 176 -30.51 5.00 12.60
C ILE A 176 -32.02 4.84 12.78
N LYS A 177 -32.64 3.90 12.04
CA LYS A 177 -34.08 3.63 12.17
C LYS A 177 -34.45 3.13 13.56
N THR A 178 -33.69 2.20 14.13
CA THR A 178 -33.96 1.64 15.46
C THR A 178 -33.83 2.70 16.56
N ILE A 179 -32.82 3.58 16.48
CA ILE A 179 -32.66 4.69 17.44
C ILE A 179 -33.83 5.69 17.31
N GLY A 180 -34.24 6.03 16.09
CA GLY A 180 -35.39 6.91 15.85
C GLY A 180 -36.71 6.34 16.37
N LEU A 181 -36.92 5.02 16.26
CA LEU A 181 -38.08 4.33 16.81
C LEU A 181 -38.10 4.36 18.35
N ASN A 182 -36.94 4.17 19.00
CA ASN A 182 -36.83 4.20 20.46
C ASN A 182 -37.13 5.59 21.06
N ILE A 183 -36.79 6.68 20.35
CA ILE A 183 -37.10 8.05 20.82
C ILE A 183 -38.60 8.35 20.68
N GLY A 184 -39.26 7.85 19.63
CA GLY A 184 -40.69 8.06 19.40
C GLY A 184 -41.63 7.29 20.33
N GLN A 185 -41.13 6.30 21.08
CA GLN A 185 -41.93 5.50 22.03
C GLN A 185 -41.85 6.00 23.48
N VAL A 186 -41.06 7.03 23.77
CA VAL A 186 -40.91 7.63 25.12
C VAL A 186 -41.69 8.95 25.24
N GLY A 187 -42.56 9.26 24.27
CA GLY A 187 -43.42 10.45 24.24
C GLY A 187 -44.86 10.16 24.64
#